data_AF-A0A7N0TNP6-F1
#
_entry.id   AF-A0A7N0TNP6-F1
#
_cell.length_a   1.000
_cell.length_b   1.000
_cell.length_c   1.000
_cell.angle_alpha   90.00
_cell.angle_beta   90.00
_cell.angle_gamma   90.00
#
_symmetry.space_group_name_H-M   'P 1'
#
loop_
_entity.id
_entity.type
_entity.pdbx_description
1 polymer ?
#
loop_
_entity_poly.entity_id
_entity_poly.type
_entity_poly.pdbx_seq_one_letter_code
_entity_poly.pdbx_strand_id
1 'polypeptide(L)' 'MKHSGSVKETSVGTVDYQSSAGRRTQEKSVHVIHQQHHQQPAATGGQILAHAADAVSSTLHSAKQGLADAK' A
#
# COMPACT_ATOMS: atom_id res chain seq x y z
N MET A 1 1.49 9.10 14.71
CA MET A 1 2.40 8.07 14.19
C MET A 1 2.57 8.32 12.69
N LYS A 2 3.74 8.78 12.24
CA LYS A 2 3.98 9.08 10.82
C LYS A 2 4.35 7.77 10.12
N HIS A 3 3.47 7.24 9.27
CA HIS A 3 3.82 6.09 8.43
C HIS A 3 4.78 6.57 7.34
N SER A 4 6.09 6.44 7.58
CA SER A 4 7.08 6.51 6.51
C SER A 4 6.96 5.21 5.70
N GLY A 5 5.99 5.19 4.77
CA GLY A 5 5.93 4.17 3.74
C GLY A 5 7.19 4.28 2.90
N SER A 6 8.13 3.36 3.10
CA SER A 6 9.28 3.20 2.21
C SER A 6 8.75 2.82 0.83
N VAL A 7 8.65 3.78 -0.07
CA VAL A 7 8.35 3.52 -1.49
C VAL A 7 9.44 2.57 -1.98
N LYS A 8 9.08 1.33 -2.30
CA LYS A 8 10.03 0.38 -2.89
C LYS A 8 10.36 0.87 -4.29
N GLU A 9 11.53 1.49 -4.43
CA GLU A 9 12.07 1.87 -5.72
C GLU A 9 12.71 0.64 -6.38
N THR A 10 12.35 0.36 -7.64
CA THR A 10 13.02 -0.68 -8.45
C THR A 10 13.66 -0.02 -9.66
N SER A 11 14.99 -0.01 -9.69
CA SER A 11 15.77 0.46 -10.84
C SER A 11 16.05 -0.69 -11.81
N VAL A 12 15.72 -0.50 -13.08
CA VAL A 12 15.97 -1.47 -14.16
C VAL A 12 16.85 -0.81 -15.20
N GLY A 13 18.04 -1.38 -15.44
CA GLY A 13 18.92 -0.96 -16.54
C GLY A 13 18.37 -1.41 -17.88
N THR A 14 18.20 -0.48 -18.82
CA THR A 14 17.69 -0.75 -20.17
C THR A 14 18.44 0.08 -21.21
N VAL A 15 18.18 -0.19 -22.49
CA VAL A 15 18.70 0.58 -23.62
C VAL A 15 17.53 1.28 -24.31
N ASP A 16 17.62 2.60 -24.47
CA ASP A 16 16.71 3.42 -25.26
C ASP A 16 17.21 3.51 -26.70
N TYR A 17 16.35 3.18 -27.66
CA TYR A 17 16.65 3.20 -29.09
C TYR A 17 15.94 4.40 -29.73
N GLN A 18 16.70 5.43 -30.10
CA GLN A 18 16.17 6.64 -30.71
C GLN A 18 16.43 6.65 -32.21
N SER A 19 15.37 6.61 -33.01
CA SER A 19 15.43 6.73 -34.47
C SER A 19 14.85 8.06 -34.94
N SER A 20 15.53 8.72 -35.88
CA SER A 20 15.01 9.92 -36.56
C SER A 20 15.19 9.79 -38.08
N ALA A 21 14.25 10.29 -38.88
CA ALA A 21 14.34 10.25 -40.33
C ALA A 21 15.68 10.81 -40.84
N GLY A 22 16.38 10.03 -41.66
CA GLY A 22 17.68 10.41 -42.25
C GLY A 22 18.89 10.28 -41.31
N ARG A 23 18.74 9.78 -40.07
CA ARG A 23 19.88 9.47 -39.18
C ARG A 23 19.89 8.01 -38.78
N ARG A 24 21.08 7.52 -38.41
CA ARG A 24 21.24 6.18 -37.82
C ARG A 24 20.56 6.11 -36.46
N THR A 25 20.07 4.93 -36.10
CA THR A 25 19.53 4.64 -34.77
C THR A 25 20.61 4.91 -33.73
N GLN A 26 20.25 5.66 -32.69
CA GLN A 26 21.10 5.93 -31.54
C GLN A 26 20.68 5.03 -30.38
N GLU A 27 21.65 4.36 -29.77
CA GLU A 27 21.44 3.54 -28.58
C GLU A 27 21.95 4.30 -27.35
N LYS A 28 21.11 4.42 -26.32
CA LYS A 28 21.46 5.11 -25.08
C LYS A 28 21.16 4.22 -23.88
N SER A 29 22.16 3.96 -23.04
CA SER A 29 21.94 3.27 -21.75
C SER A 29 21.11 4.16 -20.82
N VAL A 30 19.99 3.65 -20.33
CA VAL A 30 19.08 4.37 -19.43
C VAL A 30 18.71 3.49 -18.24
N HIS A 31 18.26 4.12 -17.17
CA HIS A 31 17.71 3.43 -16.00
C HIS A 31 16.25 3.84 -15.85
N VAL A 32 15.36 2.85 -15.78
CA VAL A 32 13.94 3.07 -15.49
C VAL A 32 13.73 2.91 -14.00
N ILE A 33 13.32 4.00 -13.35
CA ILE A 33 12.97 4.01 -11.93
C ILE A 33 11.47 3.77 -11.81
N HIS A 34 11.08 2.58 -11.36
CA HIS A 34 9.69 2.26 -11.05
C HIS A 34 9.39 2.67 -9.61
N GLN A 35 8.52 3.66 -9.45
CA GLN A 35 7.97 4.01 -8.15
C GLN A 35 6.70 3.19 -7.92
N GLN A 36 6.75 2.22 -7.02
CA GLN A 36 5.55 1.54 -6.56
C GLN A 36 4.74 2.52 -5.71
N HIS A 37 3.69 3.10 -6.28
CA HIS A 37 2.67 3.76 -5.48
C HIS A 37 2.02 2.71 -4.59
N HIS A 38 2.34 2.75 -3.29
CA HIS A 38 1.59 2.04 -2.28
C HIS A 38 0.21 2.69 -2.22
N GLN A 39 -0.72 2.24 -3.07
CA GLN A 39 -2.13 2.47 -2.82
C GLN A 39 -2.40 1.87 -1.44
N GLN A 40 -2.95 2.67 -0.52
CA GLN A 40 -3.44 2.11 0.73
C GLN A 40 -4.32 0.91 0.38
N PRO A 41 -4.15 -0.25 1.06
CA PRO A 41 -5.03 -1.38 0.83
C PRO A 41 -6.45 -0.87 0.99
N ALA A 42 -7.23 -0.88 -0.10
CA ALA A 42 -8.64 -0.54 -0.01
C ALA A 42 -9.24 -1.50 1.03
N ALA A 43 -10.00 -0.95 1.99
CA ALA A 43 -10.65 -1.77 3.00
C ALA A 43 -11.49 -2.85 2.29
N THR A 44 -11.03 -4.09 2.39
CA THR A 44 -11.72 -5.23 1.76
C THR A 44 -12.86 -5.66 2.67
N GLY A 45 -13.90 -6.27 2.11
CA GLY A 45 -15.07 -6.71 2.88
C GLY A 45 -14.71 -7.53 4.13
N GLY A 46 -13.67 -8.37 4.06
CA GLY A 46 -13.18 -9.13 5.21
C GLY A 46 -12.59 -8.26 6.34
N GLN A 47 -11.84 -7.21 6.02
CA GLN A 47 -11.28 -6.30 7.03
C GLN A 47 -12.38 -5.49 7.73
N ILE A 48 -13.39 -5.04 6.98
CA ILE A 48 -14.54 -4.32 7.53
C ILE A 48 -15.33 -5.22 8.49
N LEU A 49 -15.58 -6.48 8.09
CA LEU A 49 -16.29 -7.45 8.92
C LEU A 49 -15.53 -7.80 10.21
N ALA A 50 -14.20 -7.96 10.12
CA ALA A 50 -13.36 -8.17 11.30
C ALA A 50 -13.46 -6.99 12.29
N HIS A 51 -13.37 -5.75 11.77
CA HIS A 51 -13.52 -4.55 12.58
C HIS A 51 -14.91 -4.44 13.25
N ALA A 52 -15.97 -4.85 12.55
CA ALA A 52 -17.32 -4.88 13.09
C ALA A 52 -17.47 -5.93 14.21
N ALA A 53 -16.89 -7.12 14.03
CA ALA A 53 -16.88 -8.17 15.04
C ALA A 53 -16.14 -7.73 16.31
N ASP A 54 -14.99 -7.07 16.15
CA ASP A 54 -14.22 -6.53 17.27
C ASP A 54 -15.01 -5.46 18.05
N ALA A 55 -15.71 -4.56 17.35
CA ALA A 55 -16.54 -3.54 17.98
C ALA A 55 -17.69 -4.13 18.81
N VAL A 56 -18.37 -5.16 18.28
CA VAL A 56 -19.43 -5.87 19.01
C VAL A 56 -18.86 -6.62 20.22
N SER A 57 -17.74 -7.33 20.04
CA SER A 57 -17.08 -8.06 21.12
C SER A 57 -16.63 -7.12 22.25
N SER A 58 -16.04 -5.98 21.90
CA SER A 58 -15.66 -4.93 22.85
C SER A 58 -16.88 -4.39 23.60
N THR A 59 -17.99 -4.15 22.92
CA THR A 59 -19.22 -3.66 23.57
C THR A 59 -19.76 -4.67 24.57
N LEU A 60 -19.83 -5.95 24.19
CA LEU A 60 -20.26 -7.03 25.08
C LEU A 60 -19.32 -7.18 26.29
N HIS A 61 -18.02 -7.10 26.07
CA HIS A 61 -17.01 -7.18 27.14
C HIS A 61 -17.12 -6.00 28.12
N SER A 62 -17.27 -4.78 27.62
CA SER A 62 -17.47 -3.59 28.45
C SER A 62 -18.77 -3.65 29.24
N ALA A 63 -19.87 -4.11 28.62
CA ALA A 63 -21.14 -4.30 29.32
C ALA A 63 -21.04 -5.32 30.45
N LYS A 64 -20.32 -6.44 30.22
CA LYS A 64 -20.08 -7.45 31.25
C LYS A 64 -19.28 -6.90 32.43
N GLN A 65 -18.24 -6.10 32.16
CA GLN A 65 -17.44 -5.47 33.22
C GLN A 65 -18.26 -4.46 34.02
N GLY A 66 -19.02 -3.57 33.36
CA GLY A 66 -19.86 -2.61 34.06
C GLY A 66 -20.91 -3.25 34.97
N LEU A 67 -21.42 -4.44 34.63
CA LEU A 67 -22.30 -5.22 35.51
C LEU A 67 -21.56 -5.86 36.69
N ALA A 68 -20.30 -6.25 36.51
CA ALA A 68 -19.47 -6.78 37.59
C ALA A 68 -19.06 -5.70 38.60
N ASP A 69 -18.78 -4.49 38.11
CA ASP A 69 -18.39 -3.34 38.92
C ASP A 69 -19.57 -2.69 39.67
N ALA A 70 -20.80 -2.93 39.20
CA ALA A 70 -22.04 -2.45 39.82
C ALA A 70 -22.53 -3.31 41.00
N LYS A 71 -21.76 -4.31 41.44
CA LYS A 71 -22.07 -5.25 42.52
C LYS A 71 -21.14 -5.06 43.71
#